data_AF-R5ZYT4-F1
#
_entry.id   AF-R5ZYT4-F1
#
_cell.length_a   1.000
_cell.length_b   1.000
_cell.length_c   1.000
_cell.angle_alpha   90.00
_cell.angle_beta   90.00
_cell.angle_gamma   90.00
#
_symmetry.space_group_name_H-M   'P 1'
#
loop_
_entity.id
_entity.type
_entity.pdbx_description
1 polymer ?
#
loop_
_entity_poly.entity_id
_entity_poly.type
_entity_poly.pdbx_seq_one_letter_code
_entity_poly.pdbx_strand_id
1 'polypeptide(L)' 'MGNILTKQFYRQRKDFEDSCAGRDAGLTFPKGVRCSTDIAYADDGIKAHMLDIYRPEDSSCNY' A
#
# COMPACT_ATOMS: atom_id res chain seq x y z
N MET A 1 4.81 -26.60 -18.65
CA MET A 1 3.76 -26.19 -17.68
C MET A 1 4.03 -24.84 -16.99
N GLY A 2 5.26 -24.30 -16.93
CA GLY A 2 5.55 -23.05 -16.21
C GLY A 2 5.02 -21.74 -16.81
N ASN A 3 4.54 -21.74 -18.06
CA ASN A 3 4.15 -20.53 -18.81
C ASN A 3 2.66 -20.13 -18.58
N ILE A 4 1.84 -21.04 -18.04
CA ILE A 4 0.42 -20.77 -17.73
C ILE A 4 0.27 -20.06 -16.38
N LEU A 5 1.01 -20.51 -15.36
CA LEU A 5 0.99 -19.92 -14.01
C LEU A 5 1.44 -18.46 -14.01
N THR A 6 2.53 -18.14 -14.72
CA THR A 6 3.01 -16.76 -14.86
C THR A 6 2.00 -15.87 -15.55
N LYS A 7 1.41 -16.32 -16.67
CA LYS A 7 0.38 -15.55 -17.39
C LYS A 7 -0.87 -15.30 -16.56
N GLN A 8 -1.33 -16.30 -15.82
CA GLN A 8 -2.48 -16.15 -14.93
C GLN A 8 -2.16 -15.20 -13.76
N PHE A 9 -0.97 -15.30 -13.16
CA PHE A 9 -0.54 -14.41 -12.10
C PHE A 9 -0.51 -12.94 -12.56
N TYR A 10 0.13 -12.65 -13.70
CA TYR A 10 0.19 -11.29 -14.22
C TYR A 10 -1.19 -10.74 -14.62
N ARG A 11 -2.08 -11.58 -15.15
CA ARG A 11 -3.46 -11.19 -15.44
C ARG A 11 -4.22 -10.82 -14.18
N GLN A 12 -4.21 -11.69 -13.17
CA GLN A 12 -4.87 -11.44 -11.89
C GLN A 12 -4.31 -10.20 -11.19
N ARG A 13 -2.99 -10.00 -11.24
CA ARG A 13 -2.33 -8.83 -10.66
C ARG A 13 -2.80 -7.54 -11.31
N LYS A 14 -2.88 -7.53 -12.64
CA LYS A 14 -3.40 -6.38 -13.40
C LYS A 14 -4.87 -6.12 -13.09
N ASP A 15 -5.71 -7.16 -13.14
CA ASP A 15 -7.14 -7.05 -12.85
C ASP A 15 -7.39 -6.50 -11.43
N PHE A 16 -6.52 -6.86 -10.46
CA PHE A 16 -6.54 -6.33 -9.10
C PHE A 16 -6.14 -4.86 -9.03
N GLU A 17 -5.05 -4.46 -9.70
CA GLU A 17 -4.59 -3.05 -9.74
C GLU A 17 -5.67 -2.15 -10.36
N ASP A 18 -6.29 -2.57 -11.46
CA ASP A 18 -7.38 -1.84 -12.13
C ASP A 18 -8.62 -1.72 -11.22
N SER A 19 -8.97 -2.78 -10.48
CA SER A 19 -10.09 -2.76 -9.53
C SER A 19 -9.81 -1.89 -8.30
N CYS A 20 -8.56 -1.80 -7.84
CA CYS A 20 -8.19 -0.96 -6.70
C CYS A 20 -8.33 0.52 -7.03
N ALA A 21 -7.90 0.95 -8.23
CA ALA A 21 -8.02 2.35 -8.65
C ALA A 21 -9.47 2.87 -8.62
N GLY A 22 -10.43 2.04 -9.05
CA GLY A 22 -11.85 2.39 -8.99
C GLY A 22 -12.42 2.41 -7.57
N ARG A 23 -11.92 1.56 -6.67
CA ARG A 23 -12.39 1.45 -5.29
C ARG A 23 -11.87 2.59 -4.42
N ASP A 24 -10.61 2.95 -4.56
CA ASP A 24 -9.98 3.99 -3.73
C ASP A 24 -10.54 5.39 -4.03
N ALA A 25 -11.02 5.64 -5.25
CA ALA A 25 -11.63 6.92 -5.62
C ALA A 25 -12.88 7.28 -4.78
N GLY A 26 -13.57 6.29 -4.21
CA GLY A 26 -14.75 6.50 -3.36
C GLY A 26 -14.46 6.52 -1.86
N LEU A 27 -13.24 6.20 -1.44
CA LEU A 27 -12.88 6.09 -0.03
C LEU A 27 -12.16 7.37 0.43
N THR A 28 -12.67 7.95 1.50
CA THR A 28 -12.01 9.09 2.16
C THR A 28 -11.08 8.59 3.25
N PHE A 29 -10.00 9.33 3.47
CA PHE A 29 -9.08 9.03 4.54
C PHE A 29 -9.79 9.15 5.90
N PRO A 30 -9.66 8.14 6.79
CA PRO A 30 -10.40 8.10 8.05
C PRO A 30 -9.98 9.26 8.98
N LYS A 31 -10.96 9.84 9.68
CA LYS A 31 -10.71 10.88 10.69
C LYS A 31 -10.01 10.29 11.92
N GLY A 32 -9.12 11.07 12.55
CA GLY A 32 -8.40 10.67 13.77
C GLY A 32 -7.24 9.70 13.53
N VAL A 33 -6.85 9.50 12.27
CA VAL A 33 -5.63 8.78 11.88
C VAL A 33 -4.69 9.77 11.21
N ARG A 34 -3.39 9.61 11.36
CA ARG A 34 -2.35 10.32 10.62
C ARG A 34 -1.54 9.30 9.83
N CYS A 35 -1.31 9.58 8.55
CA CYS A 35 -0.43 8.79 7.69
C CYS A 35 0.92 9.49 7.54
N SER A 36 2.01 8.74 7.70
CA SER A 36 3.36 9.14 7.28
C SER A 36 3.77 8.23 6.13
N THR A 37 3.93 8.78 4.93
CA THR A 37 4.18 8.00 3.72
C THR A 37 5.66 7.93 3.35
N ASP A 38 6.01 6.99 2.48
CA ASP A 38 7.31 6.91 1.80
C ASP A 38 8.53 6.70 2.73
N ILE A 39 8.33 5.96 3.82
CA ILE A 39 9.40 5.67 4.78
C ILE A 39 10.17 4.43 4.32
N ALA A 40 11.44 4.58 3.95
CA ALA A 40 12.31 3.45 3.63
C ALA A 40 12.64 2.65 4.90
N TYR A 41 12.38 1.34 4.88
CA TYR A 41 12.82 0.43 5.95
C TYR A 41 14.15 -0.29 5.62
N ALA A 42 14.61 -0.17 4.38
CA ALA A 42 15.92 -0.60 3.91
C ALA A 42 16.57 0.52 3.08
N ASP A 43 17.88 0.70 3.22
CA ASP A 43 18.66 1.74 2.54
C ASP A 43 19.19 1.25 1.17
N ASP A 44 18.29 0.79 0.30
CA ASP A 44 18.66 0.25 -1.02
C ASP A 44 17.98 0.95 -2.20
N GLY A 45 17.15 1.96 -1.92
CA GLY A 45 16.45 2.74 -2.95
C GLY A 45 15.38 1.95 -3.71
N ILE A 46 15.04 0.74 -3.26
CA ILE A 46 14.00 -0.08 -3.88
C ILE A 46 12.63 0.43 -3.42
N LYS A 47 11.75 0.80 -4.36
CA LYS A 47 10.39 1.29 -4.04
C LYS A 47 9.56 0.29 -3.23
N ALA A 48 9.76 -1.01 -3.45
CA ALA A 48 9.08 -2.06 -2.67
C ALA A 48 9.54 -2.11 -1.19
N HIS A 49 10.63 -1.42 -0.85
CA HIS A 49 11.14 -1.32 0.52
C HIS A 49 10.76 0.01 1.20
N MET A 50 9.72 0.66 0.68
CA MET A 50 9.05 1.78 1.32
C MET A 50 7.80 1.27 2.04
N LEU A 51 7.47 1.90 3.16
CA LEU A 51 6.24 1.65 3.90
C LEU A 51 5.56 2.95 4.32
N ASP A 52 4.27 2.85 4.59
CA ASP A 52 3.47 3.92 5.19
C ASP A 52 3.12 3.55 6.63
N ILE A 53 3.14 4.53 7.52
CA ILE A 53 2.80 4.36 8.94
C ILE A 53 1.50 5.10 9.23
N TYR A 54 0.49 4.35 9.68
CA TYR A 54 -0.80 4.89 10.14
C TYR A 54 -0.85 4.86 11.67
N ARG A 55 -1.04 6.02 12.30
CA ARG A 55 -1.14 6.17 13.76
C ARG A 55 -2.39 6.96 14.13
N PRO A 56 -2.98 6.75 15.32
CA PRO A 56 -4.03 7.63 15.80
C PRO A 56 -3.47 9.05 16.01
N GLU A 57 -4.25 10.06 15.65
CA GLU A 57 -3.88 11.48 15.79
C GLU A 57 -3.66 11.84 17.28
N ASP A 58 -4.47 11.28 18.17
CA ASP A 58 -4.40 11.45 19.62
C ASP A 58 -3.36 10.57 20.33
N SER A 59 -2.37 10.02 19.61
CA SER A 59 -1.19 9.39 20.24
C SER A 59 -0.27 10.45 20.86
N SER A 60 -0.79 11.16 21.85
CA SER A 60 -0.01 11.83 22.89
C SER A 60 0.78 10.74 23.64
N CYS A 61 1.90 10.39 23.04
CA CYS A 61 2.89 9.51 23.62
C CYS A 61 3.60 10.32 24.73
N ASN A 62 2.96 10.45 25.89
CA ASN A 62 3.65 10.78 27.13
C ASN A 62 4.46 9.54 27.53
N TYR A 63 5.73 9.51 27.13
CA TYR A 63 6.75 8.68 27.79
C TYR A 63 7.43 9.51 28.86
#